data_AF-A0A8S3VFT7-F1
#
_entry.id   AF-A0A8S3VFT7-F1
#
_cell.length_a   1.000
_cell.length_b   1.000
_cell.length_c   1.000
_cell.angle_alpha   90.00
_cell.angle_beta   90.00
_cell.angle_gamma   90.00
#
_symmetry.space_group_name_H-M   'P 1'
#
loop_
_entity.id
_entity.type
_entity.pdbx_description
1 polymer ?
#
loop_
_entity_poly.entity_id
_entity_poly.type
_entity_poly.pdbx_seq_one_letter_code
_entity_poly.pdbx_strand_id
1 'polypeptide(L)'
;MNARTAIGNDFIKHDSLYGSIFDDFNHIFNYMSDNNLPVRRNPDQGTNEYGTKLLNLCRSTGLRIVNGRHKDGTANDFTFCGSRGMSVVDYLIVPFDYFHIVEQFIVSNFTSFSDHAPLHIRLQCKALSYTHEQQNRNVSSSTFDSFRWNDDLKEQCYESLILNSGLLSQIVFCDAKKSQDGIDNYIETFTTQLTDIVAPFFRISSNKSIDSRAQRTSRKCVCKTTDKPWFNCECRRLRHVYLSALNMFNKNKIAENHQRLISTQRQYKVFENKLKRQYKRQEGDMLEHLRKSDLKV
;
A
#
# COMPACT_ATOMS: atom_id res chain seq x y z
N MET A 1 20.87 -3.07 6.79
CA MET A 1 21.35 -2.83 5.41
C MET A 1 20.45 -3.64 4.49
N ASN A 2 19.99 -3.09 3.36
CA ASN A 2 18.95 -3.72 2.55
C ASN A 2 19.51 -4.77 1.58
N ALA A 3 18.72 -5.81 1.25
CA ALA A 3 19.15 -6.90 0.38
C ALA A 3 19.18 -6.49 -1.10
N ARG A 4 20.37 -6.51 -1.71
CA ARG A 4 20.54 -6.25 -3.16
C ARG A 4 20.93 -7.56 -3.82
N THR A 5 20.07 -8.08 -4.69
CA THR A 5 20.25 -9.40 -5.29
C THR A 5 20.74 -9.37 -6.74
N ALA A 6 20.75 -8.18 -7.37
CA ALA A 6 21.01 -7.98 -8.79
C ALA A 6 20.32 -9.06 -9.66
N ILE A 7 21.10 -9.79 -10.45
CA ILE A 7 20.64 -10.91 -11.29
C ILE A 7 21.04 -12.29 -10.74
N GLY A 8 21.43 -12.37 -9.46
CA GLY A 8 21.82 -13.65 -8.85
C GLY A 8 20.68 -14.67 -8.89
N ASN A 9 21.02 -15.95 -9.07
CA ASN A 9 20.00 -17.01 -9.15
C ASN A 9 19.41 -17.28 -7.76
N ASP A 10 18.10 -17.30 -7.69
CA ASP A 10 17.27 -17.63 -6.52
C ASP A 10 16.74 -19.07 -6.58
N PHE A 11 17.25 -19.86 -7.51
CA PHE A 11 16.98 -21.27 -7.71
C PHE A 11 18.29 -22.07 -7.80
N ILE A 12 18.18 -23.40 -7.68
CA ILE A 12 19.30 -24.32 -7.83
C ILE A 12 19.46 -24.63 -9.33
N LYS A 13 20.66 -24.40 -9.87
CA LYS A 13 20.95 -24.72 -11.27
C LYS A 13 21.09 -26.23 -11.45
N HIS A 14 20.58 -26.75 -12.57
CA HIS A 14 20.65 -28.18 -12.91
C HIS A 14 19.97 -29.08 -11.87
N ASP A 15 18.92 -28.60 -11.23
CA ASP A 15 18.12 -29.33 -10.24
C ASP A 15 17.11 -30.29 -10.89
N SER A 16 17.57 -30.96 -11.95
CA SER A 16 16.82 -31.97 -12.68
C SER A 16 17.08 -33.31 -12.01
N LEU A 17 16.08 -33.84 -11.30
CA LEU A 17 16.12 -35.23 -10.86
C LEU A 17 16.11 -36.14 -12.09
N TYR A 18 16.88 -37.23 -12.05
CA TYR A 18 16.80 -38.28 -13.06
C TYR A 18 15.38 -38.83 -13.11
N GLY A 19 14.82 -39.04 -14.31
CA GLY A 19 13.38 -39.30 -14.51
C GLY A 19 12.81 -40.41 -13.62
N SER A 20 13.55 -41.48 -13.38
CA SER A 20 13.13 -42.57 -12.48
C SER A 20 12.96 -42.13 -11.02
N ILE A 21 13.84 -41.27 -10.50
CA ILE A 21 13.73 -40.74 -9.13
C ILE A 21 12.61 -39.70 -9.05
N PHE A 22 12.42 -38.92 -10.11
CA PHE A 22 11.33 -37.96 -10.18
C PHE A 22 9.98 -38.68 -10.14
N ASP A 23 9.76 -39.69 -10.97
CA ASP A 23 8.48 -40.40 -11.04
C ASP A 23 8.13 -41.11 -9.72
N ASP A 24 9.12 -41.68 -9.02
CA ASP A 24 8.92 -42.38 -7.75
C ASP A 24 8.59 -41.45 -6.56
N PHE A 25 9.11 -40.22 -6.56
CA PHE A 25 9.01 -39.30 -5.41
C PHE A 25 8.16 -38.04 -5.67
N ASN A 26 7.79 -37.75 -6.91
CA ASN A 26 7.04 -36.53 -7.25
C ASN A 26 5.64 -36.51 -6.61
N HIS A 27 5.01 -37.68 -6.43
CA HIS A 27 3.74 -37.79 -5.69
C HIS A 27 3.85 -37.40 -4.20
N ILE A 28 5.04 -37.46 -3.61
CA ILE A 28 5.28 -37.16 -2.19
C ILE A 28 5.64 -35.68 -2.00
N PHE A 29 6.48 -35.14 -2.88
CA PHE A 29 7.06 -33.81 -2.71
C PHE A 29 6.48 -32.73 -3.64
N ASN A 30 5.67 -33.11 -4.63
CA ASN A 30 5.10 -32.21 -5.65
C ASN A 30 6.14 -31.22 -6.18
N TYR A 31 7.34 -31.75 -6.48
CA TYR A 31 8.51 -30.95 -6.80
C TYR A 31 8.45 -30.51 -8.25
N MET A 32 8.28 -29.21 -8.50
CA MET A 32 8.31 -28.65 -9.85
C MET A 32 9.69 -28.08 -10.17
N SER A 33 10.36 -28.68 -11.16
CA SER A 33 11.66 -28.23 -11.61
C SER A 33 11.57 -26.86 -12.30
N ASP A 34 12.54 -26.01 -12.01
CA ASP A 34 12.68 -24.61 -12.43
C ASP A 34 13.02 -24.40 -13.92
N ASN A 35 12.84 -25.43 -14.76
CA ASN A 35 13.34 -25.49 -16.14
C ASN A 35 12.84 -24.36 -17.06
N ASN A 36 11.72 -23.72 -16.72
CA ASN A 36 11.06 -22.69 -17.55
C ASN A 36 10.94 -21.31 -16.87
N LEU A 37 11.83 -20.98 -15.92
CA LEU A 37 11.80 -19.67 -15.25
C LEU A 37 12.17 -18.51 -16.22
N PRO A 38 11.37 -17.43 -16.27
CA PRO A 38 11.75 -16.23 -17.00
C PRO A 38 13.07 -15.64 -16.50
N VAL A 39 13.86 -15.11 -17.44
CA VAL A 39 15.11 -14.41 -17.13
C VAL A 39 14.82 -13.18 -16.28
N ARG A 40 15.50 -13.09 -15.14
CA ARG A 40 15.34 -11.96 -14.22
C ARG A 40 16.13 -10.74 -14.67
N ARG A 41 15.43 -9.63 -14.90
CA ARG A 41 16.03 -8.31 -15.15
C ARG A 41 16.10 -7.49 -13.86
N ASN A 42 17.22 -6.84 -13.59
CA ASN A 42 17.36 -5.99 -12.41
C ASN A 42 18.30 -4.81 -12.72
N PRO A 43 17.95 -3.57 -12.35
CA PRO A 43 18.81 -2.41 -12.58
C PRO A 43 20.00 -2.30 -11.59
N ASP A 44 20.00 -3.05 -10.48
CA ASP A 44 21.15 -3.12 -9.58
C ASP A 44 22.39 -3.71 -10.27
N GLN A 45 23.53 -3.05 -10.07
CA GLN A 45 24.82 -3.45 -10.66
C GLN A 45 25.55 -4.55 -9.87
N GLY A 46 25.09 -4.90 -8.67
CA GLY A 46 25.78 -5.86 -7.83
C GLY A 46 24.95 -6.38 -6.66
N THR A 47 25.40 -7.50 -6.12
CA THR A 47 24.81 -8.19 -4.97
C THR A 47 25.57 -7.84 -3.69
N ASN A 48 24.89 -7.80 -2.55
CA ASN A 48 25.53 -7.68 -1.23
C ASN A 48 25.27 -8.91 -0.35
N GLU A 49 25.89 -8.99 0.82
CA GLU A 49 25.75 -10.14 1.73
C GLU A 49 24.29 -10.46 2.09
N TYR A 50 23.48 -9.43 2.32
CA TYR A 50 22.04 -9.58 2.61
C TYR A 50 21.27 -10.09 1.38
N GLY A 51 21.64 -9.66 0.18
CA GLY A 51 21.13 -10.20 -1.07
C GLY A 51 21.49 -11.66 -1.25
N THR A 52 22.72 -12.06 -0.97
CA THR A 52 23.13 -13.47 -1.00
C THR A 52 22.32 -14.31 -0.01
N LYS A 53 22.07 -13.80 1.21
CA LYS A 53 21.20 -14.47 2.19
C LYS A 53 19.76 -14.61 1.68
N LEU A 54 19.20 -13.58 1.05
CA LEU A 54 17.86 -13.65 0.45
C LEU A 54 17.79 -14.65 -0.70
N LEU A 55 18.81 -14.70 -1.56
CA LEU A 55 18.90 -15.70 -2.62
C LEU A 55 19.00 -17.11 -2.06
N ASN A 56 19.77 -17.32 -0.99
CA ASN A 56 19.88 -18.62 -0.33
C ASN A 56 18.54 -19.05 0.28
N LEU A 57 17.81 -18.12 0.93
CA LEU A 57 16.46 -18.37 1.43
C LEU A 57 15.52 -18.82 0.31
N CYS A 58 15.54 -18.15 -0.84
CA CYS A 58 14.72 -18.51 -1.99
C CYS A 58 15.06 -19.93 -2.50
N ARG A 59 16.35 -20.27 -2.61
CA ARG A 59 16.80 -21.60 -3.00
C ARG A 59 16.34 -22.68 -2.03
N SER A 60 16.48 -22.46 -0.73
CA SER A 60 16.14 -23.46 0.28
C SER A 60 14.64 -23.66 0.50
N THR A 61 13.81 -22.72 0.05
CA THR A 61 12.35 -22.73 0.26
C THR A 61 11.54 -22.98 -1.02
N GLY A 62 12.18 -23.05 -2.19
CA GLY A 62 11.48 -23.13 -3.48
C GLY A 62 10.79 -21.83 -3.91
N LEU A 63 10.98 -20.74 -3.15
CA LEU A 63 10.44 -19.43 -3.49
C LEU A 63 11.25 -18.74 -4.59
N ARG A 64 10.60 -17.92 -5.40
CA ARG A 64 11.21 -17.16 -6.50
C ARG A 64 10.83 -15.69 -6.44
N ILE A 65 11.80 -14.84 -6.71
CA ILE A 65 11.66 -13.39 -6.82
C ILE A 65 10.94 -13.07 -8.14
N VAL A 66 9.81 -12.38 -8.07
CA VAL A 66 9.02 -11.99 -9.26
C VAL A 66 9.56 -10.70 -9.88
N ASN A 67 10.21 -9.82 -9.11
CA ASN A 67 10.83 -8.60 -9.63
C ASN A 67 11.79 -8.99 -10.75
N GLY A 68 11.67 -8.34 -11.91
CA GLY A 68 12.50 -8.68 -13.06
C GLY A 68 11.95 -9.77 -13.98
N ARG A 69 10.93 -10.53 -13.56
CA ARG A 69 10.42 -11.71 -14.28
C ARG A 69 8.99 -11.57 -14.82
N HIS A 70 8.24 -10.59 -14.33
CA HIS A 70 6.88 -10.36 -14.80
C HIS A 70 6.87 -9.97 -16.29
N LYS A 71 5.96 -10.59 -17.06
CA LYS A 71 5.87 -10.49 -18.53
C LYS A 71 5.80 -9.06 -19.08
N ASP A 72 5.15 -8.16 -18.34
CA ASP A 72 4.96 -6.77 -18.78
C ASP A 72 6.21 -5.89 -18.61
N GLY A 73 7.26 -6.38 -17.95
CA GLY A 73 8.50 -5.66 -17.73
C GLY A 73 8.41 -4.45 -16.78
N THR A 74 7.21 -4.09 -16.32
CA THR A 74 6.93 -2.99 -15.39
C THR A 74 7.48 -3.21 -13.97
N ALA A 75 7.96 -4.42 -13.68
CA ALA A 75 8.61 -4.77 -12.42
C ALA A 75 10.14 -4.60 -12.44
N ASN A 76 10.70 -4.07 -13.54
CA ASN A 76 12.14 -4.01 -13.80
C ASN A 76 12.73 -2.63 -13.45
N ASP A 77 12.39 -2.09 -12.29
CA ASP A 77 12.74 -0.71 -11.92
C ASP A 77 13.20 -0.63 -10.44
N PHE A 78 13.84 0.48 -10.08
CA PHE A 78 14.30 0.75 -8.72
C PHE A 78 13.13 0.90 -7.76
N THR A 79 13.20 0.21 -6.62
CA THR A 79 12.19 0.32 -5.56
C THR A 79 12.59 1.32 -4.49
N PHE A 80 13.85 1.78 -4.50
CA PHE A 80 14.39 2.73 -3.54
C PHE A 80 15.24 3.80 -4.22
N CYS A 81 15.12 5.04 -3.76
CA CYS A 81 15.89 6.19 -4.21
C CYS A 81 16.31 7.06 -3.00
N GLY A 82 17.58 6.93 -2.61
CA GLY A 82 18.17 7.69 -1.52
C GLY A 82 19.25 8.67 -2.00
N SER A 83 19.83 9.42 -1.06
CA SER A 83 20.91 10.37 -1.34
C SER A 83 22.19 9.73 -1.89
N ARG A 84 22.41 8.43 -1.63
CA ARG A 84 23.57 7.65 -2.08
C ARG A 84 23.32 6.88 -3.38
N GLY A 85 22.15 7.02 -3.99
CA GLY A 85 21.79 6.33 -5.22
C GLY A 85 20.49 5.54 -5.11
N MET A 86 20.31 4.60 -6.02
CA MET A 86 19.09 3.83 -6.20
C MET A 86 19.38 2.34 -6.10
N SER A 87 18.39 1.55 -5.69
CA SER A 87 18.51 0.09 -5.59
C SER A 87 17.16 -0.61 -5.64
N VAL A 88 17.16 -1.91 -5.90
CA VAL A 88 16.00 -2.79 -5.72
C VAL A 88 16.14 -3.49 -4.38
N VAL A 89 15.22 -3.18 -3.46
CA VAL A 89 15.27 -3.65 -2.06
C VAL A 89 13.93 -4.14 -1.53
N ASP A 90 12.86 -3.92 -2.30
CA ASP A 90 11.51 -4.38 -2.01
C ASP A 90 11.11 -5.44 -3.05
N TYR A 91 10.73 -6.62 -2.57
CA TYR A 91 10.58 -7.80 -3.42
C TYR A 91 9.18 -8.42 -3.28
N LEU A 92 8.58 -8.80 -4.42
CA LEU A 92 7.52 -9.80 -4.45
C LEU A 92 8.17 -11.17 -4.63
N ILE A 93 7.85 -12.10 -3.72
CA ILE A 93 8.42 -13.44 -3.68
C ILE A 93 7.27 -14.43 -3.54
N VAL A 94 7.21 -15.41 -4.44
CA VAL A 94 6.15 -16.43 -4.48
C VAL A 94 6.74 -17.78 -4.92
N PRO A 95 6.10 -18.92 -4.64
CA PRO A 95 6.49 -20.19 -5.27
C PRO A 95 6.34 -20.08 -6.80
N PHE A 96 7.20 -20.77 -7.56
CA PHE A 96 7.19 -20.68 -9.02
C PHE A 96 5.80 -20.98 -9.61
N ASP A 97 5.12 -21.99 -9.07
CA ASP A 97 3.80 -22.41 -9.55
C ASP A 97 2.72 -21.34 -9.35
N TYR A 98 2.98 -20.31 -8.55
CA TYR A 98 2.06 -19.18 -8.30
C TYR A 98 2.40 -17.97 -9.19
N PHE A 99 3.34 -18.07 -10.12
CA PHE A 99 3.60 -16.98 -11.06
C PHE A 99 2.36 -16.63 -11.89
N HIS A 100 1.55 -17.64 -12.24
CA HIS A 100 0.34 -17.47 -13.05
C HIS A 100 -0.76 -16.67 -12.35
N ILE A 101 -0.79 -16.64 -11.00
CA ILE A 101 -1.77 -15.85 -10.26
C ILE A 101 -1.36 -14.36 -10.19
N VAL A 102 -0.09 -14.04 -10.44
CA VAL A 102 0.37 -12.64 -10.48
C VAL A 102 0.01 -12.09 -11.86
N GLU A 103 -1.15 -11.44 -11.93
CA GLU A 103 -1.68 -10.90 -13.18
C GLU A 103 -0.95 -9.62 -13.61
N GLN A 104 -0.62 -8.79 -12.62
CA GLN A 104 0.10 -7.53 -12.83
C GLN A 104 1.11 -7.30 -11.71
N PHE A 105 2.33 -6.88 -12.08
CA PHE A 105 3.32 -6.40 -11.13
C PHE A 105 4.05 -5.17 -11.66
N ILE A 106 3.88 -4.04 -10.98
CA ILE A 106 4.43 -2.73 -11.35
C ILE A 106 5.21 -2.14 -10.17
N VAL A 107 6.44 -1.70 -10.44
CA VAL A 107 7.13 -0.75 -9.58
C VAL A 107 6.65 0.65 -9.96
N SER A 108 5.90 1.30 -9.07
CA SER A 108 5.25 2.57 -9.35
C SER A 108 6.25 3.75 -9.32
N ASN A 109 5.79 4.92 -9.75
CA ASN A 109 6.57 6.15 -9.63
C ASN A 109 6.85 6.51 -8.16
N PHE A 110 8.03 7.08 -7.92
CA PHE A 110 8.37 7.63 -6.61
C PHE A 110 7.46 8.79 -6.26
N THR A 111 7.14 8.93 -4.96
CA THR A 111 6.26 9.97 -4.45
C THR A 111 7.00 10.87 -3.46
N SER A 112 6.38 11.98 -3.05
CA SER A 112 6.96 12.84 -2.00
C SER A 112 6.84 12.26 -0.58
N PHE A 113 6.25 11.08 -0.43
CA PHE A 113 5.90 10.49 0.87
C PHE A 113 6.94 9.51 1.39
N SER A 114 7.75 8.92 0.51
CA SER A 114 8.77 7.94 0.87
C SER A 114 9.91 7.98 -0.15
N ASP A 115 11.09 7.56 0.29
CA ASP A 115 12.23 7.19 -0.54
C ASP A 115 12.06 5.81 -1.22
N HIS A 116 11.00 5.06 -0.87
CA HIS A 116 10.59 3.85 -1.55
C HIS A 116 9.47 4.10 -2.59
N ALA A 117 9.53 3.38 -3.69
CA ALA A 117 8.50 3.31 -4.71
C ALA A 117 7.45 2.25 -4.31
N PRO A 118 6.14 2.55 -4.43
CA PRO A 118 5.10 1.56 -4.18
C PRO A 118 5.18 0.38 -5.16
N LEU A 119 4.98 -0.84 -4.64
CA LEU A 119 4.77 -2.04 -5.44
C LEU A 119 3.28 -2.24 -5.66
N HIS A 120 2.83 -2.22 -6.91
CA HIS A 120 1.45 -2.50 -7.28
C HIS A 120 1.36 -3.92 -7.84
N ILE A 121 0.60 -4.76 -7.15
CA ILE A 121 0.43 -6.18 -7.46
C ILE A 121 -1.05 -6.45 -7.63
N ARG A 122 -1.43 -7.09 -8.75
CA ARG A 122 -2.79 -7.61 -8.95
C ARG A 122 -2.72 -9.13 -8.99
N LEU A 123 -3.49 -9.76 -8.11
CA LEU A 123 -3.57 -11.21 -7.99
C LEU A 123 -4.90 -11.69 -8.58
N GLN A 124 -4.83 -12.73 -9.41
CA GLN A 124 -6.00 -13.44 -9.88
C GLN A 124 -6.44 -14.45 -8.81
N CYS A 125 -7.35 -14.03 -7.96
CA CYS A 125 -7.96 -14.90 -6.96
C CYS A 125 -9.24 -15.51 -7.54
N LYS A 126 -9.32 -16.85 -7.60
CA LYS A 126 -10.61 -17.51 -7.78
C LYS A 126 -11.33 -17.43 -6.44
N ALA A 127 -12.44 -16.70 -6.38
CA ALA A 127 -13.35 -16.86 -5.26
C ALA A 127 -13.82 -18.32 -5.29
N LEU A 128 -13.50 -19.08 -4.24
CA LEU A 128 -14.21 -20.33 -4.01
C LEU A 128 -15.67 -19.91 -3.83
N SER A 129 -16.49 -20.19 -4.84
CA SER A 129 -17.92 -20.20 -4.65
C SER A 129 -18.18 -21.30 -3.63
N TYR A 130 -18.23 -20.94 -2.35
CA TYR A 130 -18.96 -21.76 -1.40
C TYR A 130 -20.35 -21.90 -1.99
N THR A 131 -20.65 -23.10 -2.50
CA THR A 131 -21.99 -23.50 -2.90
C THR A 131 -22.84 -23.54 -1.64
N HIS A 132 -23.25 -22.37 -1.17
CA HIS A 132 -24.56 -22.26 -0.57
C HIS A 132 -25.54 -22.62 -1.68
N GLU A 133 -26.33 -23.67 -1.44
CA GLU A 133 -27.37 -24.14 -2.34
C GLU A 133 -28.10 -22.96 -2.98
N GLN A 134 -28.25 -23.05 -4.31
CA GLN A 134 -28.84 -22.04 -5.16
C GLN A 134 -30.25 -21.67 -4.70
N GLN A 135 -30.36 -20.66 -3.83
CA GLN A 135 -31.52 -19.79 -3.83
C GLN A 135 -31.22 -18.67 -4.82
N ASN A 136 -31.89 -18.74 -5.97
CA ASN A 136 -31.99 -17.73 -7.02
C ASN A 136 -31.79 -16.29 -6.51
N ARG A 137 -30.54 -15.82 -6.48
CA ARG A 137 -30.23 -14.40 -6.54
C ARG A 137 -29.58 -14.17 -7.88
N ASN A 138 -30.38 -13.65 -8.81
CA ASN A 138 -29.89 -13.06 -10.05
C ASN A 138 -28.65 -12.23 -9.71
N VAL A 139 -27.50 -12.60 -10.29
CA VAL A 139 -26.25 -11.84 -10.19
C VAL A 139 -26.40 -10.59 -11.06
N SER A 140 -27.26 -9.66 -10.63
CA SER A 140 -27.14 -8.26 -10.96
C SER A 140 -25.93 -7.75 -10.19
N SER A 141 -24.88 -7.31 -10.90
CA SER A 141 -23.78 -6.48 -10.41
C SER A 141 -23.95 -6.08 -8.95
N SER A 142 -23.43 -6.88 -8.00
CA SER A 142 -23.52 -6.56 -6.59
C SER A 142 -22.73 -5.27 -6.37
N THR A 143 -23.46 -4.17 -6.27
CA THR A 143 -22.93 -2.87 -5.90
C THR A 143 -22.26 -3.05 -4.55
N PHE A 144 -20.93 -3.08 -4.51
CA PHE A 144 -20.22 -3.01 -3.24
C PHE A 144 -20.70 -1.76 -2.52
N ASP A 145 -21.22 -1.94 -1.31
CA ASP A 145 -21.61 -0.82 -0.48
C ASP A 145 -20.36 -0.03 -0.14
N SER A 146 -20.28 1.18 -0.70
CA SER A 146 -19.21 2.12 -0.40
C SER A 146 -19.60 2.89 0.84
N PHE A 147 -18.74 2.88 1.86
CA PHE A 147 -18.93 3.68 3.05
C PHE A 147 -17.99 4.88 3.02
N ARG A 148 -18.50 6.07 3.36
CA ARG A 148 -17.70 7.28 3.53
C ARG A 148 -18.05 7.93 4.86
N TRP A 149 -17.01 8.10 5.67
CA TRP A 149 -17.11 8.84 6.93
C TRP A 149 -17.62 10.26 6.70
N ASN A 150 -18.60 10.67 7.51
CA ASN A 150 -19.16 12.01 7.54
C ASN A 150 -19.16 12.52 8.97
N ASP A 151 -18.32 13.51 9.26
CA ASP A 151 -18.20 14.07 10.62
C ASP A 151 -19.51 14.66 11.12
N ASP A 152 -20.37 15.19 10.23
CA ASP A 152 -21.66 15.79 10.60
C ASP A 152 -22.68 14.76 11.14
N LEU A 153 -22.46 13.47 10.87
CA LEU A 153 -23.34 12.37 11.28
C LEU A 153 -22.74 11.52 12.41
N LYS A 154 -21.58 11.93 12.93
CA LYS A 154 -20.83 11.18 13.94
C LYS A 154 -21.61 11.03 15.23
N GLU A 155 -22.18 12.10 15.79
CA GLU A 155 -22.93 12.04 17.04
C GLU A 155 -24.16 11.12 16.92
N GLN A 156 -24.89 11.21 15.82
CA GLN A 156 -26.09 10.38 15.57
C GLN A 156 -25.74 8.89 15.41
N CYS A 157 -24.63 8.59 14.72
CA CYS A 157 -24.12 7.22 14.64
C CYS A 157 -23.69 6.69 16.01
N TYR A 158 -23.05 7.53 16.83
CA TYR A 158 -22.61 7.16 18.17
C TYR A 158 -23.80 6.84 19.09
N GLU A 159 -24.84 7.66 19.07
CA GLU A 159 -26.09 7.40 19.81
C GLU A 159 -26.75 6.09 19.36
N SER A 160 -26.81 5.85 18.05
CA SER A 160 -27.35 4.59 17.50
C SER A 160 -26.56 3.35 17.95
N LEU A 161 -25.22 3.45 18.03
CA LEU A 161 -24.38 2.38 18.56
C LEU A 161 -24.61 2.13 20.05
N ILE A 162 -24.81 3.18 20.85
CA ILE A 162 -25.12 3.05 22.28
C ILE A 162 -26.46 2.34 22.47
N LEU A 163 -27.50 2.78 21.74
CA LEU A 163 -28.84 2.19 21.82
C LEU A 163 -28.83 0.70 21.47
N ASN A 164 -27.98 0.29 20.53
CA ASN A 164 -27.85 -1.10 20.09
C ASN A 164 -26.71 -1.88 20.77
N SER A 165 -26.05 -1.31 21.77
CA SER A 165 -24.89 -1.92 22.44
C SER A 165 -25.20 -3.26 23.12
N GLY A 166 -26.41 -3.42 23.67
CA GLY A 166 -26.87 -4.67 24.28
C GLY A 166 -27.01 -5.81 23.26
N LEU A 167 -27.51 -5.49 22.06
CA LEU A 167 -27.65 -6.44 20.96
C LEU A 167 -26.28 -6.91 20.46
N LEU A 168 -25.35 -5.97 20.25
CA LEU A 168 -23.98 -6.27 19.85
C LEU A 168 -23.25 -7.12 20.90
N SER A 169 -23.48 -6.85 22.19
CA SER A 169 -22.88 -7.62 23.29
C SER A 169 -23.42 -9.04 23.35
N GLN A 170 -24.73 -9.25 23.13
CA GLN A 170 -25.32 -10.59 23.12
C GLN A 170 -24.72 -11.50 22.04
N ILE A 171 -24.40 -10.95 20.86
CA ILE A 171 -23.72 -11.69 19.79
C ILE A 171 -22.34 -12.15 20.28
N VAL A 172 -21.57 -11.25 20.89
CA VAL A 172 -20.20 -11.51 21.38
C VAL A 172 -20.16 -12.61 22.45
N PHE A 173 -21.26 -12.81 23.20
CA PHE A 173 -21.38 -13.85 24.23
C PHE A 173 -22.08 -15.13 23.77
N CYS A 174 -22.53 -15.23 22.52
CA CYS A 174 -23.01 -16.50 21.99
C CYS A 174 -21.84 -17.47 21.88
N ASP A 175 -21.94 -18.59 22.59
CA ASP A 175 -20.93 -19.65 22.70
C ASP A 175 -20.60 -20.18 21.29
N ALA A 176 -19.60 -19.57 20.65
CA ALA A 176 -19.17 -19.94 19.32
C ALA A 176 -18.71 -21.40 19.40
N LYS A 177 -19.47 -22.30 18.79
CA LYS A 177 -19.04 -23.69 18.61
C LYS A 177 -17.63 -23.63 17.99
N LYS A 178 -16.68 -24.38 18.56
CA LYS A 178 -15.25 -24.41 18.16
C LYS A 178 -15.02 -24.99 16.74
N SER A 179 -15.94 -24.77 15.80
CA SER A 179 -15.82 -25.13 14.38
C SER A 179 -15.60 -23.87 13.55
N GLN A 180 -14.93 -24.01 12.41
CA GLN A 180 -14.73 -22.92 11.45
C GLN A 180 -16.07 -22.29 11.03
N ASP A 181 -17.08 -23.12 10.72
CA ASP A 181 -18.42 -22.66 10.35
C ASP A 181 -19.11 -21.82 11.45
N GLY A 182 -18.82 -22.13 12.73
CA GLY A 182 -19.35 -21.38 13.85
C GLY A 182 -18.76 -19.98 13.94
N ILE A 183 -17.45 -19.86 13.66
CA ILE A 183 -16.74 -18.59 13.61
C ILE A 183 -17.21 -17.76 12.41
N ASP A 184 -17.34 -18.38 11.24
CA ASP A 184 -17.75 -17.67 10.02
C ASP A 184 -19.17 -17.11 10.15
N ASN A 185 -20.12 -17.91 10.65
CA ASN A 185 -21.49 -17.45 10.91
C ASN A 185 -21.54 -16.35 11.99
N TYR A 186 -20.68 -16.42 13.00
CA TYR A 186 -20.54 -15.36 14.01
C TYR A 186 -20.06 -14.05 13.39
N ILE A 187 -19.00 -14.10 12.57
CA ILE A 187 -18.45 -12.93 11.88
C ILE A 187 -19.50 -12.33 10.95
N GLU A 188 -20.22 -13.15 10.19
CA GLU A 188 -21.28 -12.70 9.29
C GLU A 188 -22.43 -12.02 10.04
N THR A 189 -22.89 -12.61 11.15
CA THR A 189 -23.96 -12.05 11.99
C THR A 189 -23.54 -10.72 12.59
N PHE A 190 -22.35 -10.64 13.20
CA PHE A 190 -21.84 -9.41 13.79
C PHE A 190 -21.65 -8.32 12.74
N THR A 191 -21.04 -8.67 11.60
CA THR A 191 -20.79 -7.72 10.51
C THR A 191 -22.09 -7.18 9.93
N THR A 192 -23.11 -8.03 9.74
CA THR A 192 -24.42 -7.62 9.23
C THR A 192 -25.09 -6.64 10.19
N GLN A 193 -25.16 -6.96 11.48
CA GLN A 193 -25.81 -6.09 12.46
C GLN A 193 -25.08 -4.76 12.64
N LEU A 194 -23.74 -4.79 12.71
CA LEU A 194 -22.95 -3.56 12.75
C LEU A 194 -23.18 -2.72 11.48
N THR A 195 -23.24 -3.38 10.31
CA THR A 195 -23.50 -2.71 9.04
C THR A 195 -24.90 -2.09 9.04
N ASP A 196 -25.93 -2.77 9.53
CA ASP A 196 -27.29 -2.23 9.59
C ASP A 196 -27.40 -0.99 10.48
N ILE A 197 -26.65 -0.96 11.60
CA ILE A 197 -26.61 0.19 12.52
C ILE A 197 -25.88 1.37 11.86
N VAL A 198 -24.79 1.10 11.14
CA VAL A 198 -23.85 2.14 10.66
C VAL A 198 -24.17 2.63 9.23
N ALA A 199 -24.75 1.77 8.39
CA ALA A 199 -25.06 2.07 6.98
C ALA A 199 -25.94 3.30 6.77
N PRO A 200 -26.99 3.57 7.57
CA PRO A 200 -27.79 4.79 7.40
C PRO A 200 -26.98 6.09 7.44
N PHE A 201 -25.83 6.09 8.12
CA PHE A 201 -25.01 7.27 8.31
C PHE A 201 -23.91 7.42 7.25
N PHE A 202 -23.31 6.30 6.81
CA PHE A 202 -22.09 6.36 5.99
C PHE A 202 -22.21 5.65 4.63
N ARG A 203 -23.30 4.91 4.36
CA ARG A 203 -23.47 4.20 3.09
C ARG A 203 -23.74 5.18 1.94
N ILE A 204 -22.89 5.11 0.93
CA ILE A 204 -23.09 5.79 -0.35
C ILE A 204 -23.87 4.82 -1.24
N SER A 205 -25.13 5.13 -1.51
CA SER A 205 -25.85 4.44 -2.59
C SER A 205 -25.13 4.68 -3.91
N SER A 206 -24.72 3.61 -4.59
CA SER A 206 -24.09 3.66 -5.90
C SER A 206 -25.12 3.96 -7.01
N ASN A 207 -25.84 5.07 -6.87
CA ASN A 207 -26.57 5.69 -7.96
C ASN A 207 -26.04 7.10 -8.14
N LYS A 208 -24.89 7.20 -8.82
CA LYS A 208 -24.49 8.45 -9.45
C LYS A 208 -24.59 8.29 -10.95
N SER A 209 -25.73 8.76 -11.43
CA SER A 209 -25.91 9.39 -12.73
C SER A 209 -24.61 10.02 -13.22
N ILE A 210 -24.21 9.57 -14.40
CA ILE A 210 -23.37 10.30 -15.35
C ILE A 210 -24.13 11.58 -15.67
N ASP A 211 -23.89 12.67 -14.94
CA ASP A 211 -23.87 14.04 -15.46
C ASP A 211 -23.83 15.06 -14.33
N SER A 212 -22.65 15.61 -14.12
CA SER A 212 -22.50 17.03 -13.84
C SER A 212 -21.04 17.40 -14.07
N ARG A 213 -20.67 17.54 -15.35
CA ARG A 213 -19.50 18.31 -15.76
C ARG A 213 -19.81 19.79 -15.48
N ALA A 214 -19.84 20.14 -14.20
CA ALA A 214 -19.98 21.52 -13.78
C ALA A 214 -18.74 22.28 -14.24
N GLN A 215 -19.00 23.25 -15.11
CA GLN A 215 -18.05 24.20 -15.68
C GLN A 215 -17.09 24.69 -14.61
N ARG A 216 -15.78 24.50 -14.84
CA ARG A 216 -14.71 25.13 -14.08
C ARG A 216 -14.69 26.62 -14.43
N THR A 217 -15.59 27.39 -13.83
CA THR A 217 -15.40 28.82 -13.71
C THR A 217 -14.27 29.06 -12.70
N SER A 218 -13.33 29.93 -13.06
CA SER A 218 -12.16 30.27 -12.27
C SER A 218 -12.59 30.86 -10.92
N ARG A 219 -12.66 30.01 -9.88
CA ARG A 219 -12.85 30.51 -8.52
C ARG A 219 -11.56 31.18 -8.08
N LYS A 220 -11.62 32.51 -7.92
CA LYS A 220 -10.65 33.28 -7.14
C LYS A 220 -10.41 32.53 -5.82
N CYS A 221 -9.13 32.34 -5.50
CA CYS A 221 -8.68 31.70 -4.27
C CYS A 221 -9.10 32.56 -3.07
N VAL A 222 -10.28 32.28 -2.51
CA VAL A 222 -10.66 32.77 -1.19
C VAL A 222 -9.80 31.99 -0.21
N CYS A 223 -8.82 32.68 0.37
CA CYS A 223 -7.98 32.22 1.46
C CYS A 223 -8.88 31.74 2.61
N LYS A 224 -9.14 30.44 2.68
CA LYS A 224 -9.59 29.80 3.90
C LYS A 224 -8.45 29.87 4.89
N THR A 225 -8.78 30.17 6.15
CA THR A 225 -7.88 30.10 7.33
C THR A 225 -6.79 29.05 7.12
N THR A 226 -5.54 29.49 7.05
CA THR A 226 -4.42 28.63 6.65
C THR A 226 -4.25 27.50 7.68
N ASP A 227 -4.63 26.27 7.33
CA ASP A 227 -4.38 25.04 8.11
C ASP A 227 -2.91 24.94 8.59
N LYS A 228 -1.99 25.61 7.89
CA LYS A 228 -0.56 25.70 8.23
C LYS A 228 -0.06 27.13 8.08
N PRO A 229 -0.21 27.99 9.12
CA PRO A 229 0.20 29.40 9.05
C PRO A 229 1.71 29.56 8.82
N TRP A 230 2.52 28.59 9.24
CA TRP A 230 3.96 28.56 8.99
C TRP A 230 4.34 28.23 7.54
N PHE A 231 3.42 27.74 6.70
CA PHE A 231 3.71 27.34 5.32
C PHE A 231 3.60 28.52 4.35
N ASN A 232 4.67 29.32 4.30
CA ASN A 232 4.74 30.57 3.54
C ASN A 232 4.92 30.37 2.01
N CYS A 233 4.93 31.50 1.28
CA CYS A 233 5.10 31.53 -0.19
C CYS A 233 6.40 30.86 -0.66
N GLU A 234 7.50 31.07 0.06
CA GLU A 234 8.79 30.48 -0.27
C GLU A 234 8.80 28.96 -0.07
N CYS A 235 8.15 28.45 0.98
CA CYS A 235 8.01 27.01 1.21
C CYS A 235 7.16 26.36 0.11
N ARG A 236 6.09 27.04 -0.34
CA ARG A 236 5.29 26.63 -1.51
C ARG A 236 6.13 26.57 -2.79
N ARG A 237 6.95 27.59 -3.04
CA ARG A 237 7.85 27.67 -4.20
C ARG A 237 8.86 26.52 -4.21
N LEU A 238 9.55 26.30 -3.08
CA LEU A 238 10.53 25.21 -2.93
C LEU A 238 9.87 23.83 -3.09
N ARG A 239 8.65 23.64 -2.56
CA ARG A 239 7.88 22.41 -2.77
C ARG A 239 7.58 22.19 -4.25
N HIS A 240 7.18 23.23 -4.98
CA HIS A 240 6.90 23.14 -6.42
C HIS A 240 8.16 22.74 -7.21
N VAL A 241 9.31 23.35 -6.91
CA VAL A 241 10.60 23.01 -7.54
C VAL A 241 10.98 21.55 -7.27
N TYR A 242 10.84 21.09 -6.03
CA TYR A 242 11.07 19.70 -5.66
C TYR A 242 10.14 18.73 -6.41
N LEU A 243 8.84 18.99 -6.46
CA LEU A 243 7.88 18.13 -7.16
C LEU A 243 8.12 18.10 -8.68
N SER A 244 8.54 19.22 -9.26
CA SER A 244 8.96 19.27 -10.67
C SER A 244 10.19 18.39 -10.92
N ALA A 245 11.20 18.45 -10.05
CA ALA A 245 12.37 17.57 -10.12
C ALA A 245 12.00 16.09 -9.94
N LEU A 246 11.08 15.77 -9.03
CA LEU A 246 10.56 14.41 -8.82
C LEU A 246 9.87 13.88 -10.08
N ASN A 247 9.00 14.69 -10.71
CA ASN A 247 8.33 14.31 -11.95
C ASN A 247 9.33 14.07 -13.09
N MET A 248 10.37 14.89 -13.18
CA MET A 248 11.42 14.73 -14.19
C MET A 248 12.27 13.47 -13.95
N PHE A 249 12.59 13.18 -12.68
CA PHE A 249 13.27 11.96 -12.29
C PHE A 249 12.44 10.71 -12.59
N ASN A 250 11.14 10.69 -12.28
CA ASN A 250 10.26 9.57 -12.61
C ASN A 250 10.17 9.32 -14.12
N LYS A 251 10.25 10.37 -14.95
CA LYS A 251 10.29 10.24 -16.41
C LYS A 251 11.62 9.65 -16.91
N ASN A 252 12.73 10.02 -16.29
CA ASN A 252 14.06 9.56 -16.68
C ASN A 252 15.02 9.48 -15.49
N LYS A 253 15.34 8.27 -15.06
CA LYS A 253 16.12 7.96 -13.85
C LYS A 253 17.63 7.98 -14.09
N ILE A 254 18.12 9.08 -14.66
CA ILE A 254 19.56 9.33 -14.87
C ILE A 254 20.20 10.05 -13.67
N ALA A 255 21.53 9.97 -13.58
CA ALA A 255 22.32 10.57 -12.49
C ALA A 255 22.07 12.08 -12.32
N GLU A 256 21.94 12.83 -13.41
CA GLU A 256 21.66 14.28 -13.36
C GLU A 256 20.31 14.58 -12.69
N ASN A 257 19.25 13.87 -13.11
CA ASN A 257 17.92 14.04 -12.54
C ASN A 257 17.86 13.59 -11.08
N HIS A 258 18.58 12.53 -10.72
CA HIS A 258 18.73 12.07 -9.34
C HIS A 258 19.40 13.15 -8.47
N GLN A 259 20.53 13.72 -8.92
CA GLN A 259 21.23 14.78 -8.19
C GLN A 259 20.35 16.03 -8.00
N ARG A 260 19.59 16.40 -9.04
CA ARG A 260 18.63 17.50 -8.97
C ARG A 260 17.47 17.21 -7.99
N LEU A 261 16.95 15.98 -7.99
CA LEU A 261 15.93 15.56 -7.05
C LEU A 261 16.43 15.67 -5.60
N ILE A 262 17.59 15.07 -5.29
CA ILE A 262 18.14 15.05 -3.93
C ILE A 262 18.45 16.47 -3.43
N SER A 263 19.03 17.32 -4.28
CA SER A 263 19.36 18.71 -3.90
C SER A 263 18.10 19.55 -3.63
N THR A 264 17.09 19.49 -4.50
CA THR A 264 15.84 20.25 -4.34
C THR A 264 14.99 19.73 -3.18
N GLN A 265 14.94 18.41 -2.97
CA GLN A 265 14.30 17.79 -1.80
C GLN A 265 14.95 18.29 -0.51
N ARG A 266 16.28 18.28 -0.44
CA ARG A 266 17.03 18.75 0.74
C ARG A 266 16.73 20.22 1.03
N GLN A 267 16.79 21.09 0.03
CA GLN A 267 16.47 22.52 0.20
C GLN A 267 15.05 22.71 0.74
N TYR A 268 14.07 22.04 0.15
CA TYR A 268 12.69 22.10 0.61
C TYR A 268 12.54 21.60 2.04
N LYS A 269 13.09 20.41 2.37
CA LYS A 269 12.93 19.79 3.70
C LYS A 269 13.64 20.56 4.80
N VAL A 270 14.83 21.11 4.54
CA VAL A 270 15.53 21.98 5.49
C VAL A 270 14.71 23.23 5.78
N PHE A 271 14.17 23.88 4.74
CA PHE A 271 13.36 25.08 4.90
C PHE A 271 12.01 24.80 5.59
N GLU A 272 11.33 23.72 5.20
CA GLU A 272 10.10 23.26 5.84
C GLU A 272 10.33 23.00 7.35
N ASN A 273 11.41 22.31 7.70
CA ASN A 273 11.74 22.02 9.09
C ASN A 273 12.11 23.29 9.87
N LYS A 274 12.78 24.27 9.24
CA LYS A 274 13.05 25.58 9.84
C LYS A 274 11.75 26.28 10.22
N LEU A 275 10.79 26.36 9.31
CA LEU A 275 9.49 27.00 9.54
C LEU A 275 8.68 26.28 10.63
N LYS A 276 8.63 24.94 10.59
CA LYS A 276 7.98 24.14 11.65
C LYS A 276 8.61 24.39 13.02
N ARG A 277 9.94 24.49 13.11
CA ARG A 277 10.64 24.78 14.38
C ARG A 277 10.36 26.19 14.88
N GLN A 278 10.37 27.18 14.00
CA GLN A 278 10.06 28.57 14.36
C GLN A 278 8.63 28.70 14.89
N TYR A 279 7.67 28.07 14.20
CA TYR A 279 6.28 28.05 14.61
C TYR A 279 6.08 27.40 15.99
N LYS A 280 6.65 26.21 16.22
CA LYS A 280 6.57 25.54 17.53
C LYS A 280 7.20 26.36 18.66
N ARG A 281 8.28 27.11 18.39
CA ARG A 281 8.88 28.02 19.39
C ARG A 281 7.93 29.16 19.72
N GLN A 282 7.35 29.81 18.70
CA GLN A 282 6.38 30.90 18.89
C GLN A 282 5.16 30.44 19.69
N GLU A 283 4.63 29.24 19.43
CA GLU A 283 3.54 28.67 20.24
C GLU A 283 3.97 28.44 21.69
N GLY A 284 5.18 27.92 21.91
CA GLY A 284 5.74 27.75 23.26
C GLY A 284 5.91 29.08 24.01
N ASP A 285 6.46 30.09 23.36
CA ASP A 285 6.65 31.43 23.92
C ASP A 285 5.28 32.05 24.27
N MET A 286 4.27 31.88 23.42
CA MET A 286 2.90 32.35 23.66
C MET A 286 2.27 31.68 24.88
N LEU A 287 2.44 30.35 25.04
CA LEU A 287 1.96 29.63 26.22
C LEU A 287 2.66 30.09 27.50
N GLU A 288 3.97 30.37 27.45
CA GLU A 288 4.72 30.89 28.59
C GLU A 288 4.26 32.30 28.98
N HIS A 289 4.00 33.16 28.00
CA HIS A 289 3.41 34.48 28.22
C HIS A 289 2.04 34.38 28.90
N LEU A 290 1.14 33.54 28.39
CA LEU A 290 -0.18 33.31 28.98
C LEU A 290 -0.07 32.85 30.44
N ARG A 291 0.82 31.88 30.72
CA ARG A 291 1.08 31.40 32.09
C ARG A 291 1.56 32.49 33.04
N LYS A 292 2.39 33.43 32.55
CA LYS A 292 2.89 34.56 33.35
C LYS A 292 1.82 35.63 33.57
N SER A 293 0.92 35.83 32.61
CA SER A 293 -0.19 36.78 32.72
C SER A 293 -1.35 36.27 33.58
N ASP A 294 -1.56 34.96 33.68
CA ASP A 294 -2.62 34.35 34.51
C ASP A 294 -2.28 34.27 36.01
N LEU A 295 -1.09 34.72 36.44
CA LEU A 295 -0.69 34.80 37.86
C LEU A 295 -1.27 36.01 38.61
N LYS A 296 -2.46 36.47 38.23
CA LYS A 296 -3.20 37.52 38.96
C LYS A 296 -4.62 37.07 39.28
N VAL A 297 -4.77 36.15 40.24
CA VAL A 297 -5.89 36.09 41.20
C VAL A 297 -5.33 35.55 42.51
#